data_AF-A0A8T6G6N4-F1
#
_entry.id   AF-A0A8T6G6N4-F1
#
_cell.length_a   1.000
_cell.length_b   1.000
_cell.length_c   1.000
_cell.angle_alpha   90.00
_cell.angle_beta   90.00
_cell.angle_gamma   90.00
#
_symmetry.space_group_name_H-M   'P 1'
#
loop_
_entity.id
_entity.type
_entity.pdbx_description
1 polymer ?
#
loop_
_entity_poly.entity_id
_entity_poly.type
_entity_poly.pdbx_seq_one_letter_code
_entity_poly.pdbx_strand_id
1 'polypeptide(L)' 'MVEFKACPRCAGDLKLTRDMYGDYRECLQCGYTKDIIPEPKTNFDWAKTRGKPGRRRKTKVAA' A
#
# COMPACT_ATOMS: atom_id res chain seq x y z
N MET A 1 3.76 18.41 2.25
CA MET A 1 3.58 18.50 3.72
C MET A 1 4.96 18.63 4.34
N VAL A 2 5.12 19.42 5.39
CA VAL A 2 6.41 19.64 6.07
C VAL A 2 6.28 19.19 7.53
N GLU A 3 7.19 18.32 7.97
CA GLU A 3 7.33 17.85 9.35
C GLU A 3 8.43 18.67 10.04
N PHE A 4 8.04 19.49 11.02
CA PHE A 4 8.98 20.36 11.72
C PHE A 4 9.83 19.60 12.73
N LYS A 5 11.14 19.91 12.77
CA LYS A 5 12.12 19.27 13.69
C LYS A 5 12.14 17.74 13.69
N ALA A 6 11.70 17.11 12.59
CA ALA A 6 11.57 15.67 12.48
C ALA A 6 12.84 14.98 11.95
N CYS A 7 13.84 15.74 11.47
CA CYS A 7 15.06 15.14 10.95
C CYS A 7 15.90 14.48 12.05
N PRO A 8 16.25 13.18 11.94
CA PRO A 8 17.02 12.48 12.96
C PRO A 8 18.51 12.87 12.99
N ARG A 9 19.02 13.59 11.97
CA ARG A 9 20.42 13.99 11.88
C ARG A 9 20.68 15.37 12.47
N CYS A 10 19.87 16.36 12.11
CA CYS A 10 20.09 17.76 12.48
C CYS A 10 18.93 18.40 13.26
N ALA A 11 17.88 17.65 13.59
CA ALA A 11 16.64 18.17 14.18
C ALA A 11 15.99 19.31 13.36
N GLY A 12 16.24 19.31 12.05
CA GLY A 12 15.65 20.22 11.08
C GLY A 12 14.32 19.72 10.52
N ASP A 13 13.82 20.46 9.54
CA ASP A 13 12.51 20.19 8.93
C ASP A 13 12.62 19.18 7.78
N LEU A 14 11.67 18.25 7.73
CA LEU A 14 11.52 17.25 6.68
C LEU A 14 10.38 17.67 5.76
N LYS A 15 10.61 17.66 4.46
CA LYS A 15 9.61 17.90 3.42
C LYS A 15 9.24 16.58 2.76
N LEU A 16 7.94 16.32 2.65
CA LEU A 16 7.41 15.23 1.83
C LEU A 16 7.42 15.62 0.35
N THR A 17 8.12 14.85 -0.47
CA THR A 17 8.25 15.05 -1.93
C THR A 17 7.93 13.73 -2.65
N ARG A 18 7.55 13.81 -3.92
CA ARG A 18 7.25 12.65 -4.77
C ARG A 18 8.05 12.74 -6.06
N ASP A 19 8.66 11.63 -6.47
CA ASP A 19 9.32 11.47 -7.75
C ASP A 19 8.78 10.28 -8.54
N MET A 20 9.50 9.86 -9.59
CA MET A 20 9.13 8.72 -10.42
C MET A 20 9.22 7.37 -9.68
N TYR A 21 9.97 7.29 -8.59
CA TYR A 21 10.18 6.06 -7.81
C TYR A 21 9.21 5.97 -6.63
N GLY A 22 8.67 7.09 -6.16
CA GLY A 22 7.63 7.11 -5.15
C GLY A 22 7.64 8.35 -4.29
N ASP A 23 7.00 8.24 -3.13
CA ASP A 23 7.04 9.27 -2.12
C ASP A 23 8.29 9.09 -1.24
N TYR A 24 8.96 10.19 -0.95
CA TYR A 24 10.07 10.23 -0.01
C TYR A 24 10.02 11.51 0.80
N ARG A 25 10.80 11.54 1.88
CA ARG A 25 10.99 12.75 2.67
C ARG A 25 12.44 13.18 2.65
N GLU A 26 12.67 14.47 2.46
CA GLU A 26 13.98 15.10 2.39
C GLU A 26 14.13 16.19 3.45
N CYS A 27 15.28 16.30 4.10
CA CYS A 27 15.53 17.36 5.07
C CYS A 27 16.07 18.61 4.37
N LEU A 28 15.43 19.75 4.61
CA LEU A 28 15.77 21.01 3.96
C LEU A 28 17.10 21.61 4.42
N GLN A 29 17.60 21.22 5.60
CA GLN A 29 18.85 21.77 6.16
C GLN A 29 20.09 20.91 5.90
N CYS A 30 19.96 19.58 5.97
CA CYS A 30 21.12 18.66 5.86
C CYS A 30 21.04 17.67 4.69
N GLY A 31 19.94 17.67 3.92
CA GLY A 31 19.78 16.78 2.77
C GLY A 31 19.49 15.31 3.12
N TYR A 32 19.17 14.98 4.37
CA TYR A 32 18.78 13.61 4.75
C TYR A 32 17.51 13.18 4.01
N THR A 33 17.59 12.08 3.26
CA THR A 33 16.47 11.48 2.53
C THR A 33 16.04 10.16 3.13
N LYS A 34 14.73 9.88 3.11
CA LYS A 34 14.16 8.58 3.46
C LYS A 34 12.95 8.27 2.59
N ASP A 35 12.96 7.12 1.95
CA ASP A 35 11.84 6.65 1.13
C ASP A 35 10.64 6.24 1.98
N ILE A 36 9.44 6.46 1.45
CA ILE A 36 8.18 6.09 2.07
C ILE A 36 7.62 4.93 1.25
N ILE A 37 7.87 3.73 1.74
CA ILE A 37 7.39 2.50 1.11
C ILE A 37 5.91 2.37 1.48
N PRO A 38 4.97 2.46 0.53
CA PRO A 38 3.58 2.19 0.82
C PRO A 38 3.44 0.71 1.17
N GLU A 39 2.73 0.40 2.26
CA GLU A 39 2.43 -0.99 2.58
C GLU A 39 1.64 -1.62 1.42
N PRO A 40 1.94 -2.89 1.06
CA PRO A 40 1.20 -3.57 0.02
C PRO A 40 -0.26 -3.69 0.45
N LYS A 41 -1.19 -3.16 -0.37
CA LYS A 41 -2.62 -3.30 -0.12
C LYS A 41 -3.04 -4.76 -0.33
N THR A 42 -2.93 -5.58 0.70
CA THR A 42 -3.40 -6.98 0.70
C THR A 42 -4.92 -7.04 0.83
N ASN A 43 -5.68 -6.34 -0.03
CA ASN A 43 -7.14 -6.47 -0.10
C ASN A 43 -7.54 -7.66 -0.99
N PHE A 44 -6.85 -8.80 -0.84
CA PHE A 44 -7.18 -10.03 -1.55
C PHE A 44 -8.03 -10.93 -0.66
N ASP A 45 -9.35 -10.74 -0.70
CA ASP A 45 -10.32 -11.59 0.00
C ASP A 45 -10.41 -12.98 -0.65
N TRP A 46 -9.64 -13.95 -0.14
CA TRP A 46 -9.70 -15.35 -0.59
C TRP A 46 -11.11 -15.96 -0.50
N ALA A 47 -11.98 -15.40 0.35
CA ALA A 47 -13.36 -15.84 0.51
C ALA A 47 -14.23 -15.53 -0.73
N LYS A 48 -13.91 -14.48 -1.51
CA LYS A 48 -14.70 -14.05 -2.67
C LYS A 48 -14.35 -14.80 -3.96
N THR A 49 -13.15 -15.38 -4.06
CA THR A 49 -12.67 -16.09 -5.27
C THR A 49 -13.03 -17.58 -5.28
N ARG A 50 -13.60 -18.13 -4.21
CA ARG A 50 -14.18 -19.49 -4.23
C ARG A 50 -15.36 -19.51 -5.21
N GLY A 51 -15.13 -19.99 -6.42
CA GLY A 51 -16.17 -20.24 -7.41
C GLY A 51 -17.31 -21.05 -6.78
N LYS A 52 -18.55 -20.59 -6.95
CA LYS A 52 -19.73 -21.28 -6.42
C LYS A 52 -19.69 -22.76 -6.85
N PRO A 53 -19.94 -23.72 -5.94
CA PRO A 53 -20.00 -25.13 -6.32
C PRO A 53 -21.01 -25.29 -7.46
N GLY A 54 -20.57 -25.91 -8.56
CA GLY A 54 -21.36 -26.06 -9.77
C GLY A 54 -22.74 -26.64 -9.47
N ARG A 55 -23.79 -26.07 -10.09
CA ARG A 55 -25.17 -26.48 -9.90
C ARG A 55 -25.32 -27.97 -10.24
N ARG A 56 -25.65 -28.81 -9.25
CA ARG A 56 -25.98 -30.23 -9.46
C ARG A 56 -27.12 -30.34 -10.48
N ARG A 57 -26.84 -30.98 -11.63
CA ARG A 57 -27.84 -31.24 -12.68
C ARG A 57 -28.78 -32.33 -12.17
N LYS A 58 -30.04 -32.00 -11.87
CA LYS A 58 -31.05 -33.00 -11.51
C LYS A 58 -31.39 -33.81 -12.76
N THR A 59 -30.94 -35.06 -12.82
CA THR A 59 -31.43 -36.04 -13.80
C THR A 59 -32.90 -36.31 -13.49
N LYS A 60 -33.79 -36.02 -14.44
CA LYS A 60 -35.19 -36.46 -14.35
C LYS A 60 -35.18 -37.97 -14.50
N VAL A 61 -35.49 -38.70 -13.43
CA VAL A 61 -35.81 -40.14 -13.53
C VAL A 61 -37.24 -40.22 -14.06
N ALA A 62 -37.40 -40.73 -15.27
CA ALA A 62 -38.70 -41.05 -15.84
C ALA A 62 -39.16 -42.39 -15.25
N ALA A 63 -40.39 -42.44 -14.77
CA ALA A 63 -41.16 -43.63 -14.46
C ALA A 63 -42.54 -43.45 -15.09
#